data_AF-A0A8K0CLQ9-F1
#
_entry.id   AF-A0A8K0CLQ9-F1
#
_cell.length_a   1.000
_cell.length_b   1.000
_cell.length_c   1.000
_cell.angle_alpha   90.00
_cell.angle_beta   90.00
_cell.angle_gamma   90.00
#
_symmetry.space_group_name_H-M   'P 1'
#
loop_
_entity.id
_entity.type
_entity.pdbx_description
1 polymer ?
#
loop_
_entity_poly.entity_id
_entity_poly.type
_entity_poly.pdbx_seq_one_letter_code
_entity_poly.pdbx_strand_id
1 'polypeptide(L)'
;MEDHQKEPRKVYEEDCIKRKTFLEHLIELSEKVGANFTDKELREEVDTFMVAGSDTTAITDSFIFIIFGIFPEIQDQVYKEVMDVIGPEKAIEWSDLGKLVYLDRIITLFLPVVKFHFRS
;
A
#
# COMPACT_ATOMS: atom_id res chain seq x y z
N MET A 1 -27.69 32.77 8.25
CA MET A 1 -26.93 31.60 8.73
C MET A 1 -27.44 30.45 7.91
N GLU A 2 -26.78 30.19 6.77
CA GLU A 2 -27.22 29.19 5.80
C GLU A 2 -26.82 27.80 6.31
N ASP A 3 -27.82 26.96 6.51
CA ASP A 3 -27.64 25.53 6.73
C ASP A 3 -27.08 24.90 5.47
N HIS A 4 -25.81 24.49 5.53
CA HIS A 4 -25.21 23.63 4.51
C HIS A 4 -25.78 22.23 4.63
N GLN A 5 -26.87 22.01 3.89
CA GLN A 5 -27.39 20.70 3.52
C GLN A 5 -26.26 19.87 2.92
N LYS A 6 -25.67 18.94 3.70
CA LYS A 6 -24.69 17.99 3.19
C LYS A 6 -25.42 17.00 2.29
N GLU A 7 -25.16 17.09 1.00
CA GLU A 7 -25.60 16.09 0.03
C GLU A 7 -25.08 14.70 0.42
N PRO A 8 -25.89 13.64 0.30
CA PRO A 8 -25.44 12.28 0.56
C PRO A 8 -24.35 11.91 -0.44
N ARG A 9 -23.17 11.55 0.08
CA ARG A 9 -22.02 11.08 -0.69
C ARG A 9 -22.48 9.89 -1.56
N LYS A 10 -22.54 10.08 -2.89
CA LYS A 10 -22.89 9.01 -3.82
C LYS A 10 -21.81 7.93 -3.73
N VAL A 11 -22.19 6.77 -3.19
CA VAL A 11 -21.38 5.55 -3.29
C VAL A 11 -21.54 5.10 -4.73
N TYR A 12 -20.48 5.24 -5.53
CA TYR A 12 -20.44 4.67 -6.87
C TYR A 12 -20.41 3.14 -6.71
N GLU A 13 -21.52 2.47 -7.01
CA GLU A 13 -21.52 1.03 -7.28
C GLU A 13 -20.84 0.82 -8.62
N GLU A 14 -19.51 0.73 -8.58
CA GLU A 14 -18.77 0.03 -9.63
C GLU A 14 -19.13 -1.45 -9.53
N ASP A 15 -19.44 -2.09 -10.67
CA ASP A 15 -19.55 -3.55 -10.79
C ASP A 15 -18.20 -4.18 -10.42
N CYS A 16 -17.97 -4.29 -9.11
CA CYS A 16 -16.76 -4.84 -8.57
C CYS A 16 -16.83 -6.36 -8.75
N ILE A 17 -15.86 -6.90 -9.46
CA ILE A 17 -15.42 -8.27 -9.18
C ILE A 17 -15.12 -8.25 -7.66
N LYS A 18 -16.01 -8.80 -6.84
CA LYS A 18 -15.84 -8.90 -5.39
C LYS A 18 -14.60 -9.76 -5.14
N ARG A 19 -13.44 -9.11 -5.08
CA ARG A 19 -12.19 -9.74 -4.69
C ARG A 19 -12.29 -9.97 -3.20
N LYS A 20 -12.14 -11.23 -2.82
CA LYS A 20 -12.10 -11.60 -1.41
C LYS A 20 -10.93 -10.89 -0.75
N THR A 21 -11.19 -10.32 0.41
CA THR A 21 -10.18 -9.73 1.28
C THR A 21 -9.24 -10.83 1.80
N PHE A 22 -8.07 -10.44 2.28
CA PHE A 22 -7.13 -11.38 2.90
C PHE A 22 -7.77 -12.16 4.05
N LEU A 23 -8.56 -11.50 4.90
CA LEU A 23 -9.29 -12.14 6.00
C LEU A 23 -10.30 -13.19 5.50
N GLU A 24 -11.08 -12.87 4.46
CA GLU A 24 -12.03 -13.82 3.87
C GLU A 24 -11.31 -15.06 3.30
N HIS A 25 -10.13 -14.86 2.70
CA HIS A 25 -9.29 -15.99 2.26
C HIS A 25 -8.78 -16.84 3.42
N LEU A 26 -8.38 -16.23 4.55
CA LEU A 26 -7.90 -16.97 5.72
C LEU A 26 -9.01 -17.78 6.38
N ILE A 27 -10.22 -17.24 6.50
CA ILE A 27 -11.39 -17.94 7.03
C ILE A 27 -11.73 -19.17 6.17
N GLU A 28 -11.77 -19.01 4.85
CA GLU A 28 -12.04 -20.15 3.95
C GLU A 28 -10.98 -21.25 4.02
N LEU A 29 -9.72 -20.88 4.31
CA LEU A 29 -8.62 -21.83 4.44
C LEU A 29 -8.64 -22.52 5.81
N SER A 30 -8.98 -21.82 6.90
CA SER A 30 -9.06 -22.42 8.24
C SER A 30 -10.15 -23.49 8.29
N GLU A 31 -11.31 -23.22 7.69
CA GLU A 31 -12.42 -24.18 7.55
C GLU A 31 -12.02 -25.43 6.76
N LYS A 32 -11.27 -25.27 5.66
CA LYS A 32 -10.83 -26.39 4.80
C LYS A 32 -9.76 -27.26 5.44
N VAL A 33 -8.86 -26.66 6.22
CA VAL A 33 -7.73 -27.36 6.86
C VAL A 33 -8.13 -27.94 8.22
N GLY A 34 -9.32 -27.60 8.74
CA GLY A 34 -9.76 -28.01 10.07
C GLY A 34 -8.99 -27.30 11.19
N ALA A 35 -8.41 -26.13 10.88
CA ALA A 35 -7.79 -25.28 11.89
C ALA A 35 -8.90 -24.55 12.66
N ASN A 36 -9.06 -24.87 13.94
CA ASN A 36 -10.11 -24.29 14.78
C ASN A 36 -9.71 -22.91 15.31
N PHE A 37 -9.58 -21.93 14.43
CA PHE A 37 -9.52 -20.52 14.82
C PHE A 37 -10.94 -19.94 14.82
N THR A 38 -11.25 -19.12 15.81
CA THR A 38 -12.49 -18.33 15.77
C THR A 38 -12.32 -17.16 14.80
N ASP A 39 -13.40 -16.72 14.15
CA ASP A 39 -13.40 -15.52 13.29
C ASP A 39 -12.82 -14.29 13.99
N LYS A 40 -13.02 -14.21 15.31
CA LYS A 40 -12.49 -13.15 16.16
C LYS A 40 -10.96 -13.20 16.26
N GLU A 41 -10.39 -14.36 16.57
CA GLU A 41 -8.92 -14.52 16.66
C GLU A 41 -8.25 -14.22 15.32
N LEU A 42 -8.83 -14.72 14.21
CA LEU A 42 -8.36 -14.43 12.86
C LEU A 42 -8.36 -12.94 12.55
N ARG A 43 -9.42 -12.23 12.95
CA ARG A 43 -9.53 -10.79 12.75
C ARG A 43 -8.52 -10.01 13.57
N GLU A 44 -8.33 -10.37 14.85
CA GLU A 44 -7.37 -9.70 15.74
C GLU A 44 -5.93 -9.83 15.22
N GLU A 45 -5.55 -10.98 14.66
CA GLU A 45 -4.24 -11.19 14.04
C GLU A 45 -4.08 -10.40 12.73
N VAL A 46 -5.12 -10.37 11.88
CA VAL A 46 -5.09 -9.57 10.64
C VAL A 46 -5.00 -8.08 10.95
N ASP A 47 -5.75 -7.59 11.93
CA ASP A 47 -5.70 -6.20 12.38
C ASP A 47 -4.28 -5.85 12.91
N THR A 48 -3.69 -6.74 13.71
CA THR A 48 -2.30 -6.60 14.19
C THR A 48 -1.30 -6.51 13.04
N PHE A 49 -1.41 -7.39 12.04
CA PHE A 49 -0.57 -7.36 10.84
C PHE A 49 -0.73 -6.05 10.06
N MET A 50 -1.97 -5.57 9.87
CA MET A 50 -2.22 -4.32 9.15
C MET A 50 -1.61 -3.11 9.87
N VAL A 51 -1.71 -3.05 11.20
CA VAL A 51 -1.08 -1.98 11.99
C VAL A 51 0.44 -2.02 11.85
N ALA A 52 1.06 -3.20 12.03
CA ALA A 52 2.51 -3.35 11.87
C ALA A 52 2.99 -3.01 10.44
N GLY A 53 2.24 -3.42 9.42
CA GLY A 53 2.51 -3.08 8.02
C GLY A 53 2.35 -1.60 7.72
N SER A 54 1.36 -0.94 8.32
CA SER A 54 1.11 0.49 8.16
C SER A 54 2.25 1.32 8.73
N ASP A 55 2.67 1.06 9.98
CA ASP A 55 3.72 1.84 10.63
C ASP A 55 5.06 1.70 9.89
N THR A 56 5.40 0.48 9.45
CA THR A 56 6.63 0.23 8.68
C THR A 56 6.62 0.92 7.31
N THR A 57 5.47 0.94 6.62
CA THR A 57 5.32 1.64 5.34
C THR A 57 5.39 3.15 5.54
N ALA A 58 4.69 3.70 6.54
CA ALA A 58 4.69 5.14 6.82
C ALA A 58 6.11 5.66 7.17
N ILE A 59 6.89 4.89 7.92
CA ILE A 59 8.29 5.20 8.20
C ILE A 59 9.11 5.24 6.91
N THR A 60 8.95 4.23 6.05
CA THR A 60 9.67 4.14 4.76
C THR A 60 9.34 5.34 3.87
N ASP A 61 8.06 5.68 3.73
CA ASP A 61 7.61 6.85 2.95
C ASP A 61 8.18 8.15 3.52
N SER A 62 8.21 8.29 4.85
CA SER A 62 8.78 9.46 5.51
C SER A 62 10.26 9.64 5.16
N PHE A 63 11.05 8.57 5.18
CA PHE A 63 12.47 8.64 4.80
C PHE A 63 12.65 9.00 3.32
N ILE A 64 11.83 8.43 2.43
CA ILE A 64 11.86 8.76 1.00
C ILE A 64 11.59 10.26 0.79
N PHE A 65 10.57 10.82 1.45
CA PHE A 65 10.24 12.24 1.32
C PHE A 65 11.32 13.15 1.91
N ILE A 66 11.95 12.77 3.02
CA ILE A 66 13.09 13.51 3.58
C ILE A 66 14.24 13.57 2.56
N ILE A 67 14.54 12.44 1.90
CA ILE A 67 15.60 12.37 0.90
C ILE A 67 15.26 13.21 -0.33
N PHE A 68 14.01 13.19 -0.81
CA PHE A 68 13.59 14.06 -1.90
C PHE A 68 13.73 15.54 -1.55
N GLY A 69 13.45 15.92 -0.30
CA GLY A 69 13.64 17.30 0.16
C GLY A 69 15.11 17.73 0.29
N ILE A 70 16.01 16.80 0.64
CA ILE A 70 17.46 17.09 0.79
C ILE A 70 18.19 17.03 -0.57
N PHE A 71 17.78 16.10 -1.44
CA PHE A 71 18.42 15.79 -2.72
C PHE A 71 17.42 15.97 -3.87
N PRO A 72 17.16 17.21 -4.30
CA PRO A 72 16.21 17.51 -5.37
C PRO A 72 16.58 16.81 -6.69
N GLU A 73 17.86 16.51 -6.93
CA GLU A 73 18.31 15.75 -8.09
C GLU A 73 17.74 14.32 -8.14
N ILE A 74 17.54 13.70 -6.98
CA ILE A 74 16.91 12.37 -6.89
C ILE A 74 15.43 12.49 -7.20
N GLN A 75 14.77 13.51 -6.65
CA GLN A 75 13.36 13.78 -6.91
C GLN A 75 13.11 14.05 -8.39
N ASP A 76 13.94 14.89 -9.03
CA ASP A 76 13.83 15.22 -10.46
C ASP A 76 14.00 13.97 -11.34
N GLN A 77 14.92 13.08 -10.97
CA GLN A 77 15.15 11.84 -11.69
C GLN A 77 13.97 10.86 -11.55
N VAL A 78 13.37 10.74 -10.36
CA VAL A 78 12.13 9.97 -10.15
C VAL A 78 10.97 10.58 -10.94
N TYR A 79 10.80 11.90 -10.87
CA TYR A 79 9.74 12.60 -11.58
C TYR A 79 9.86 12.39 -13.09
N LYS A 80 11.07 12.51 -13.63
CA LYS A 80 11.35 12.24 -15.04
C LYS A 80 10.99 10.79 -15.42
N GLU A 81 11.39 9.80 -14.62
CA GLU A 81 11.01 8.40 -14.88
C GLU A 81 9.49 8.22 -14.92
N VAL A 82 8.76 8.80 -13.96
CA VAL A 82 7.30 8.72 -13.91
C VAL A 82 6.68 9.38 -15.15
N MET A 83 7.17 10.54 -15.57
CA MET A 83 6.69 11.22 -16.77
C MET A 83 7.01 10.45 -18.05
N ASP A 84 8.18 9.82 -18.14
CA ASP A 84 8.60 9.04 -19.31
C ASP A 84 7.78 7.72 -19.43
N VAL A 85 7.40 7.12 -18.30
CA VAL A 85 6.67 5.84 -18.27
C VAL A 85 5.16 6.01 -18.38
N ILE A 86 4.59 6.96 -17.63
CA ILE A 86 3.13 7.11 -17.45
C ILE A 86 2.60 8.28 -18.28
N GLY A 87 3.35 9.37 -18.35
CA GLY A 87 2.92 10.62 -18.96
C GLY A 87 2.04 11.48 -18.04
N PRO A 88 1.81 12.75 -18.41
CA PRO A 88 1.19 13.74 -17.53
C PRO A 88 -0.33 13.60 -17.36
N GLU A 89 -1.02 12.93 -18.28
CA GLU A 89 -2.50 12.88 -18.33
C GLU A 89 -3.08 11.50 -17.98
N LYS A 90 -2.24 10.47 -17.84
CA LYS A 90 -2.68 9.10 -17.60
C LYS A 90 -2.68 8.78 -16.10
N ALA A 91 -3.74 8.11 -15.64
CA ALA A 91 -3.74 7.49 -14.32
C ALA A 91 -2.77 6.31 -14.26
N ILE A 92 -2.20 6.05 -13.08
CA ILE A 92 -1.25 4.94 -12.87
C ILE A 92 -1.98 3.61 -13.05
N GLU A 93 -1.49 2.76 -13.96
CA GLU A 93 -1.98 1.40 -14.14
C GLU A 93 -1.00 0.37 -13.57
N TRP A 94 -1.51 -0.81 -13.21
CA TRP A 94 -0.68 -1.92 -12.69
C TRP A 94 0.46 -2.33 -13.61
N SER A 95 0.27 -2.22 -14.94
CA SER A 95 1.30 -2.52 -15.94
C SER A 95 2.45 -1.52 -15.96
N ASP A 96 2.26 -0.33 -15.41
CA ASP A 96 3.26 0.73 -15.43
C ASP A 96 4.19 0.67 -14.21
N LEU A 97 3.71 0.13 -13.08
CA LEU A 97 4.51 -0.06 -11.87
C LEU A 97 5.80 -0.87 -12.13
N GLY A 98 5.73 -1.91 -12.96
CA GLY A 98 6.90 -2.73 -13.30
C GLY A 98 7.98 -2.02 -14.12
N LYS A 99 7.70 -0.82 -14.65
CA LYS A 99 8.62 -0.02 -15.47
C LYS A 99 9.31 1.09 -14.66
N LEU A 100 8.86 1.38 -13.43
CA LEU A 100 9.41 2.41 -12.54
C LEU A 100 10.62 1.87 -11.76
N VAL A 101 11.67 1.50 -12.49
CA VAL A 101 12.84 0.78 -11.95
C VAL A 101 13.67 1.65 -11.00
N TYR A 102 13.80 2.94 -11.26
CA TYR A 102 14.55 3.86 -10.42
C TYR A 102 13.80 4.12 -9.11
N LEU A 103 12.49 4.39 -9.16
CA LEU A 103 11.66 4.51 -7.98
C LEU A 103 11.70 3.23 -7.11
N ASP A 104 11.59 2.04 -7.72
CA ASP A 104 11.68 0.76 -7.02
C ASP A 104 13.03 0.56 -6.29
N ARG A 105 14.14 1.00 -6.91
CA ARG A 105 15.46 0.98 -6.28
C ARG A 105 15.54 1.90 -5.06
N ILE A 106 14.97 3.11 -5.17
CA ILE A 106 14.92 4.06 -4.04
C ILE A 106 14.12 3.45 -2.90
N ILE A 107 12.91 2.95 -3.16
CA ILE A 107 12.08 2.29 -2.15
C ILE A 107 12.82 1.12 -1.50
N THR A 108 13.44 0.25 -2.29
CA THR A 108 14.21 -0.91 -1.80
C THR A 108 15.41 -0.51 -0.94
N LEU A 109 16.08 0.60 -1.26
CA LEU A 109 17.21 1.12 -0.49
C LEU A 109 16.77 1.63 0.90
N PHE A 110 15.55 2.15 1.01
CA PHE A 110 14.96 2.69 2.25
C PHE A 110 14.02 1.72 2.98
N LEU A 111 13.89 0.49 2.47
CA LEU A 111 13.27 -0.64 3.15
C LEU A 111 14.15 -1.40 4.19
N PRO A 112 15.36 -0.95 4.67
CA PRO A 112 16.12 -1.74 5.61
C PRO A 112 15.50 -1.79 7.01
N VAL A 113 14.35 -1.14 7.23
CA VAL A 113 13.54 -1.22 8.46
C VAL A 113 13.17 -2.67 8.80
N VAL A 114 13.11 -3.59 7.82
CA VAL A 114 12.84 -5.04 8.05
C VAL A 114 14.05 -5.93 7.74
N LYS A 115 15.14 -5.40 7.17
CA LYS A 115 16.40 -6.14 6.97
C LYS A 115 17.31 -6.14 8.22
N PHE A 116 16.74 -5.99 9.42
CA PHE A 116 17.46 -6.35 10.64
C PHE A 116 17.38 -7.87 10.81
N HIS A 117 18.52 -8.52 10.57
CA HIS A 117 18.74 -9.95 10.65
C HIS A 117 18.10 -10.59 11.89
N PHE A 118 17.10 -11.45 11.70
CA PHE A 118 16.87 -12.58 12.59
C PHE A 118 17.82 -13.70 12.15
N ARG A 119 19.08 -13.64 12.58
CA ARG A 119 19.98 -14.79 12.57
C ARG A 119 20.40 -15.06 14.02
N SER A 120 19.80 -16.14 14.54
CA SER A 120 20.19 -17.05 15.62
C SER A 120 20.60 -16.51 16.98
#